data_AF-C7J139-F1
#
_entry.id   AF-C7J139-F1
#
_cell.length_a   1.000
_cell.length_b   1.000
_cell.length_c   1.000
_cell.angle_alpha   90.00
_cell.angle_beta   90.00
_cell.angle_gamma   90.00
#
_symmetry.space_group_name_H-M   'P 1'
#
loop_
_entity.id
_entity.type
_entity.pdbx_description
1 polymer ?
#
loop_
_entity_poly.entity_id
_entity_poly.type
_entity_poly.pdbx_seq_one_letter_code
_entity_poly.pdbx_strand_id
1 'polypeptide(L)'
;MASDKCSSFLLAAAAAAVLVLASAPVAHSWSKEGHMLTCRIAQDLLEPAAAHAVRNLLTEEADGDLSALCVWPDQVRHWYKYRWTSPLHFIDTLTKPAASSTQGIAMARMVRRICASLARSRTSPLSLCTIITAAPIANIT
;
A
#
# COMPACT_ATOMS: atom_id res chain seq x y z
N MET A 1 17.80 -53.72 15.76
CA MET A 1 17.78 -53.81 14.27
C MET A 1 16.53 -53.20 13.62
N ALA A 2 15.30 -53.38 14.13
CA ALA A 2 14.10 -52.69 13.59
C ALA A 2 13.91 -51.27 14.17
N SER A 3 14.27 -51.05 15.43
CA SER A 3 14.18 -49.76 16.13
C SER A 3 15.14 -48.70 15.57
N ASP A 4 16.38 -49.11 15.25
CA ASP A 4 17.45 -48.22 14.74
C ASP A 4 17.13 -47.65 13.35
N LYS A 5 16.41 -48.44 12.53
CA LYS A 5 15.94 -48.03 11.20
C LYS A 5 14.85 -46.96 11.32
N CYS A 6 13.90 -47.13 12.25
CA CYS A 6 12.83 -46.15 12.50
C CYS A 6 13.39 -44.79 12.95
N SER A 7 14.35 -44.80 13.89
CA SER A 7 15.03 -43.58 14.34
C SER A 7 15.78 -42.88 13.21
N SER A 8 16.44 -43.64 12.33
CA SER A 8 17.18 -43.08 11.19
C SER A 8 16.23 -42.46 10.14
N PHE A 9 15.10 -43.10 9.86
CA PHE A 9 14.07 -42.55 8.96
C PHE A 9 13.42 -41.27 9.52
N LEU A 10 13.15 -41.21 10.82
CA LEU A 10 12.61 -40.02 11.47
C LEU A 10 13.60 -38.85 11.42
N LEU A 11 14.89 -39.11 11.66
CA LEU A 11 15.95 -38.09 11.55
C LEU A 11 16.11 -37.59 10.11
N ALA A 12 16.08 -38.49 9.12
CA ALA A 12 16.17 -38.13 7.71
C ALA A 12 14.95 -37.30 7.25
N ALA A 13 13.73 -37.68 7.68
CA ALA A 13 12.51 -36.95 7.39
C ALA A 13 12.52 -35.55 8.03
N ALA A 14 12.97 -35.43 9.28
CA ALA A 14 13.11 -34.16 9.96
C ALA A 14 14.14 -33.24 9.26
N ALA A 15 15.31 -33.78 8.89
CA ALA A 15 16.33 -33.04 8.16
C ALA A 15 15.83 -32.56 6.78
N ALA A 16 15.09 -33.41 6.06
CA ALA A 16 14.47 -33.03 4.80
C ALA A 16 13.41 -31.93 4.98
N ALA A 17 12.58 -32.01 6.03
CA ALA A 17 11.59 -30.98 6.33
C ALA A 17 12.25 -29.62 6.67
N VAL A 18 13.32 -29.63 7.48
CA VAL A 18 14.10 -28.43 7.81
C VAL A 18 14.71 -27.82 6.55
N LEU A 19 15.27 -28.63 5.65
CA LEU A 19 15.84 -28.15 4.40
C LEU A 19 14.78 -27.51 3.49
N VAL A 20 13.59 -28.10 3.40
CA VAL A 20 12.46 -27.53 2.65
C VAL A 20 12.02 -26.19 3.24
N LEU A 21 11.85 -26.10 4.57
CA LEU A 21 11.50 -24.86 5.26
C LEU A 21 12.56 -23.77 5.10
N ALA A 22 13.85 -24.13 5.15
CA ALA A 22 14.95 -23.19 4.96
C ALA A 22 15.08 -22.68 3.52
N SER A 23 14.60 -23.46 2.54
CA SER A 23 14.61 -23.09 1.12
C SER A 23 13.39 -22.27 0.69
N ALA A 24 12.39 -22.09 1.56
CA ALA A 24 11.22 -21.29 1.26
C ALA A 24 11.63 -19.81 1.09
N PRO A 25 11.21 -19.13 0.02
CA PRO A 25 11.46 -17.70 -0.12
C PRO A 25 10.85 -16.96 1.07
N VAL A 26 11.65 -16.13 1.74
CA VAL A 26 11.16 -15.28 2.82
C VAL A 26 10.20 -14.27 2.20
N ALA A 27 8.91 -14.47 2.41
CA ALA A 27 7.91 -13.47 2.09
C ALA A 27 8.06 -12.32 3.10
N HIS A 28 8.81 -11.28 2.72
CA HIS A 28 8.85 -10.03 3.47
C HIS A 28 7.50 -9.33 3.34
N SER A 29 6.54 -9.74 4.15
CA SER A 29 5.30 -8.99 4.32
C SER A 29 5.59 -7.69 5.05
N TRP A 30 5.08 -6.58 4.53
CA TRP A 30 5.13 -5.31 5.22
C TRP A 30 4.14 -5.38 6.39
N SER A 31 4.67 -5.20 7.60
CA SER A 31 3.87 -4.91 8.79
C SER A 31 3.84 -3.39 9.00
N LYS A 32 3.52 -2.94 10.22
CA LYS A 32 3.54 -1.52 10.62
C LYS A 32 4.77 -0.76 10.10
N GLU A 33 5.96 -1.29 10.33
CA GLU A 33 7.23 -0.65 9.96
C GLU A 33 7.38 -0.43 8.44
N GLY A 34 6.86 -1.36 7.64
CA GLY A 34 6.91 -1.26 6.19
C GLY A 34 6.08 -0.11 5.63
N HIS A 35 4.87 0.04 6.17
CA HIS A 35 3.97 1.14 5.82
C HIS A 35 4.59 2.49 6.22
N MET A 36 5.17 2.59 7.42
CA MET A 36 5.81 3.81 7.89
C MET A 36 7.03 4.18 7.03
N LEU A 37 7.93 3.23 6.77
CA LEU A 37 9.12 3.47 5.96
C LEU A 37 8.77 3.89 4.53
N THR A 38 7.82 3.19 3.90
CA THR A 38 7.36 3.51 2.53
C THR A 38 6.81 4.94 2.47
N CYS A 39 5.99 5.34 3.44
CA CYS A 39 5.42 6.67 3.48
C CYS A 39 6.44 7.76 3.79
N ARG A 40 7.45 7.47 4.62
CA ARG A 40 8.53 8.41 4.88
C ARG A 40 9.35 8.68 3.63
N ILE A 41 9.77 7.61 2.93
CA ILE A 41 10.47 7.72 1.64
C ILE A 41 9.61 8.48 0.63
N ALA A 42 8.31 8.17 0.53
CA ALA A 42 7.42 8.87 -0.38
C ALA A 42 7.31 10.36 -0.04
N GLN A 43 7.20 10.71 1.24
CA GLN A 43 7.09 12.09 1.71
C GLN A 43 8.36 12.91 1.41
N ASP A 44 9.53 12.32 1.60
CA ASP A 44 10.83 12.97 1.32
C ASP A 44 11.04 13.22 -0.18
N LEU A 45 10.36 12.47 -1.05
CA LEU A 45 10.42 12.59 -2.51
C LEU A 45 9.31 13.46 -3.11
N LEU A 46 8.46 14.09 -2.29
CA LEU A 46 7.38 14.94 -2.80
C LEU A 46 7.91 16.28 -3.32
N GLU A 47 7.43 16.67 -4.51
CA GLU A 47 7.55 18.05 -4.99
C GLU A 47 6.92 19.05 -3.99
N PRO A 48 7.42 20.30 -3.88
CA PRO A 48 6.96 21.26 -2.88
C PRO A 48 5.44 21.47 -2.83
N ALA A 49 4.80 21.53 -4.00
CA ALA A 49 3.35 21.66 -4.11
C ALA A 49 2.60 20.43 -3.58
N ALA A 50 3.14 19.23 -3.78
CA ALA A 50 2.56 17.99 -3.25
C ALA A 50 2.80 17.87 -1.74
N ALA A 51 3.99 18.22 -1.25
CA ALA A 51 4.30 18.23 0.18
C ALA A 51 3.41 19.20 0.96
N HIS A 52 3.13 20.38 0.40
CA HIS A 52 2.16 21.32 0.98
C HIS A 52 0.73 20.75 0.99
N ALA A 53 0.29 20.15 -0.11
CA ALA A 53 -1.04 19.53 -0.18
C ALA A 53 -1.20 18.37 0.81
N VAL A 54 -0.18 17.52 0.97
CA VAL A 54 -0.19 16.44 1.97
C VAL A 54 -0.30 17.02 3.37
N ARG A 55 0.52 18.02 3.74
CA ARG A 55 0.43 18.68 5.05
C ARG A 55 -0.97 19.21 5.36
N ASN A 56 -1.64 19.81 4.39
CA ASN A 56 -3.00 20.34 4.57
C ASN A 56 -4.09 19.26 4.68
N LEU A 57 -3.81 18.02 4.26
CA LEU A 57 -4.73 16.89 4.36
C LEU A 57 -4.52 16.07 5.64
N LEU A 58 -3.32 16.16 6.25
CA LEU A 58 -3.01 15.50 7.51
C LEU A 58 -3.75 16.18 8.65
N THR A 59 -4.07 15.40 9.68
CA THR A 59 -4.64 15.96 10.91
C THR A 59 -3.55 16.60 11.74
N GLU A 60 -3.92 17.51 12.65
CA GLU A 60 -2.98 18.20 13.54
C GLU A 60 -2.17 17.21 14.39
N GLU A 61 -2.77 16.07 14.79
CA GLU A 61 -2.11 15.04 15.58
C GLU A 61 -0.98 14.32 14.83
N ALA A 62 -0.99 14.36 13.49
CA ALA A 62 0.07 13.77 12.68
C ALA A 62 1.31 14.68 12.58
N ASP A 63 1.25 15.93 13.04
CA ASP A 63 2.36 16.90 13.01
C ASP A 63 3.07 16.98 11.65
N GLY A 64 2.29 16.90 10.56
CA GLY A 64 2.81 16.89 9.20
C GLY A 64 3.59 15.62 8.80
N ASP A 65 3.64 14.57 9.62
CA ASP A 65 4.26 13.29 9.31
C ASP A 65 3.26 12.32 8.67
N LEU A 66 3.42 12.05 7.38
CA LEU A 66 2.57 11.12 6.64
C LEU A 66 2.70 9.69 7.18
N SER A 67 3.89 9.30 7.66
CA SER A 67 4.14 7.94 8.14
C SER A 67 3.30 7.58 9.37
N ALA A 68 2.93 8.58 10.19
CA ALA A 68 2.07 8.40 11.35
C ALA A 68 0.67 7.85 11.01
N LEU A 69 0.16 8.13 9.79
CA LEU A 69 -1.17 7.70 9.35
C LEU A 69 -1.15 6.52 8.37
N CYS A 70 0.00 6.10 7.87
CA CYS A 70 0.05 5.07 6.82
C CYS A 70 -0.36 3.66 7.26
N VAL A 71 -0.50 3.44 8.57
CA VAL A 71 -1.01 2.19 9.16
C VAL A 71 -2.53 2.27 9.40
N TRP A 72 -3.15 3.45 9.30
CA TRP A 72 -4.57 3.64 9.55
C TRP A 72 -5.49 2.71 8.73
N PRO A 73 -5.23 2.44 7.43
CA PRO A 73 -6.04 1.49 6.66
C PRO A 73 -6.08 0.08 7.27
N ASP A 74 -4.96 -0.39 7.84
CA ASP A 74 -4.87 -1.70 8.51
C ASP A 74 -5.64 -1.73 9.84
N GLN A 75 -5.82 -0.59 10.50
CA GLN A 75 -6.61 -0.50 11.72
C GLN A 75 -8.10 -0.53 11.42
N VAL A 76 -8.54 0.28 10.45
CA VAL A 76 -9.97 0.46 10.17
C VAL A 76 -10.59 -0.68 9.39
N ARG A 77 -9.83 -1.49 8.64
CA ARG A 77 -10.37 -2.67 7.92
C ARG A 77 -11.09 -3.69 8.81
N HIS A 78 -10.88 -3.63 10.12
CA HIS A 78 -11.56 -4.45 11.12
C HIS A 78 -12.85 -3.83 11.64
N TRP A 79 -13.07 -2.53 11.43
CA TRP A 79 -14.26 -1.82 11.87
C TRP A 79 -15.43 -2.13 10.94
N TYR A 80 -16.64 -2.27 11.50
CA TYR A 80 -17.84 -2.64 10.74
C TYR A 80 -18.05 -1.76 9.49
N LYS A 81 -17.93 -0.43 9.64
CA LYS A 81 -18.10 0.56 8.54
C LYS A 81 -17.09 0.41 7.40
N TYR A 82 -15.88 -0.10 7.70
CA TYR A 82 -14.77 -0.18 6.75
C TYR A 82 -14.35 -1.62 6.44
N ARG A 83 -15.13 -2.62 6.88
CA ARG A 83 -14.86 -4.04 6.64
C ARG A 83 -14.63 -4.37 5.15
N TRP A 84 -15.29 -3.62 4.26
CA TRP A 84 -15.16 -3.74 2.81
C TRP A 84 -13.77 -3.41 2.26
N THR A 85 -12.92 -2.70 3.03
CA THR A 85 -11.54 -2.41 2.61
C THR A 85 -10.61 -3.60 2.80
N SER A 86 -10.96 -4.56 3.67
CA SER A 86 -10.11 -5.72 3.98
C SER A 86 -9.58 -6.49 2.76
N PRO A 87 -10.39 -6.85 1.74
CA PRO A 87 -9.88 -7.55 0.55
C PRO A 87 -9.04 -6.65 -0.38
N LEU A 88 -8.93 -5.34 -0.11
CA LEU A 88 -8.08 -4.42 -0.85
C LEU A 88 -6.65 -4.34 -0.28
N HIS A 89 -6.25 -5.20 0.66
CA HIS A 89 -4.90 -5.19 1.23
C HIS A 89 -4.00 -6.28 0.64
N PHE A 90 -4.56 -7.21 -0.11
CA PHE A 90 -3.83 -8.34 -0.69
C PHE A 90 -4.50 -8.82 -1.97
N ILE A 91 -3.75 -9.57 -2.77
CA ILE A 91 -4.26 -10.33 -3.91
C ILE A 91 -3.95 -11.78 -3.60
N ASP A 92 -4.98 -12.61 -3.47
CA ASP A 92 -4.79 -14.05 -3.31
C ASP A 92 -4.43 -14.65 -4.66
N THR A 93 -3.19 -15.07 -4.85
CA THR A 93 -2.69 -15.61 -6.10
C THR A 93 -2.90 -17.11 -6.25
N LEU A 94 -3.37 -17.81 -5.20
CA LEU A 94 -3.52 -19.26 -5.21
C LEU A 94 -4.99 -19.72 -5.36
N THR A 95 -5.17 -20.78 -6.12
CA THR A 95 -6.39 -21.60 -6.34
C THR A 95 -7.59 -21.02 -7.11
N LYS A 96 -7.69 -19.71 -7.39
CA LYS A 96 -8.75 -19.21 -8.30
C LYS A 96 -8.34 -17.97 -9.12
N PRO A 97 -7.94 -18.12 -10.39
CA PRO A 97 -7.50 -17.02 -11.25
C PRO A 97 -8.54 -15.89 -11.39
N ALA A 98 -9.82 -16.24 -11.35
CA ALA A 98 -10.90 -15.25 -11.42
C ALA A 98 -11.01 -14.40 -10.14
N ALA A 99 -10.73 -14.98 -8.96
CA ALA A 99 -10.80 -14.25 -7.69
C ALA A 99 -9.63 -13.28 -7.55
N SER A 100 -8.43 -13.72 -7.90
CA SER A 100 -7.21 -12.89 -7.91
C SER A 100 -7.35 -11.70 -8.86
N SER A 101 -7.86 -11.95 -10.07
CA SER A 101 -8.16 -10.91 -11.06
C SER A 101 -9.19 -9.90 -10.54
N THR A 102 -10.27 -10.38 -9.90
CA THR A 102 -11.31 -9.49 -9.35
C THR A 102 -10.79 -8.59 -8.23
N GLN A 103 -9.98 -9.13 -7.31
CA GLN A 103 -9.33 -8.33 -6.25
C GLN A 103 -8.35 -7.30 -6.83
N GLY A 104 -7.54 -7.70 -7.81
CA GLY A 104 -6.62 -6.79 -8.50
C GLY A 104 -7.35 -5.63 -9.19
N ILE A 105 -8.45 -5.91 -9.89
CA ILE A 105 -9.30 -4.89 -10.50
C ILE A 105 -9.89 -3.95 -9.43
N ALA A 106 -10.35 -4.51 -8.31
CA ALA A 106 -10.91 -3.72 -7.21
C ALA A 106 -9.88 -2.77 -6.58
N MET A 107 -8.66 -3.27 -6.32
CA MET A 107 -7.52 -2.48 -5.85
C MET A 107 -7.21 -1.33 -6.82
N ALA A 108 -6.99 -1.64 -8.10
CA ALA A 108 -6.66 -0.65 -9.11
C ALA A 108 -7.75 0.44 -9.23
N ARG A 109 -9.02 0.02 -9.14
CA ARG A 109 -10.15 0.95 -9.13
C ARG A 109 -10.16 1.83 -7.88
N MET A 110 -9.82 1.30 -6.70
CA MET A 110 -9.72 2.08 -5.46
C MET A 110 -8.63 3.14 -5.58
N VAL A 111 -7.42 2.76 -6.00
CA VAL A 111 -6.30 3.69 -6.22
C VAL A 111 -6.72 4.80 -7.18
N ARG A 112 -7.32 4.46 -8.33
CA ARG A 112 -7.80 5.45 -9.30
C ARG A 112 -8.84 6.41 -8.70
N ARG A 113 -9.75 5.91 -7.85
CA ARG A 113 -10.75 6.75 -7.17
C ARG A 113 -10.10 7.72 -6.17
N ILE A 114 -9.12 7.27 -5.40
CA ILE A 114 -8.35 8.14 -4.48
C ILE A 114 -7.63 9.21 -5.28
N CYS A 115 -6.88 8.84 -6.32
CA CYS A 115 -6.17 9.79 -7.17
C CYS A 115 -7.13 10.83 -7.79
N ALA A 116 -8.28 10.40 -8.30
CA ALA A 116 -9.30 11.31 -8.83
C ALA A 116 -9.89 12.23 -7.75
N SER A 117 -10.03 11.74 -6.51
CA SER A 117 -10.49 12.55 -5.38
C SER A 117 -9.47 13.63 -5.01
N LEU A 118 -8.18 13.27 -4.95
CA LEU A 118 -7.09 14.20 -4.66
C LEU A 118 -6.87 15.21 -5.80
N ALA A 119 -7.07 14.79 -7.05
CA ALA A 119 -7.02 15.71 -8.20
C ALA A 119 -8.14 16.75 -8.13
N ARG A 120 -9.34 16.37 -7.65
CA ARG A 120 -10.46 17.31 -7.43
C ARG A 120 -10.29 18.17 -6.18
N SER A 121 -9.63 17.70 -5.13
CA SER A 121 -9.35 18.54 -3.95
C SER A 121 -8.37 19.67 -4.26
N ARG A 122 -7.64 19.58 -5.38
CA ARG A 122 -6.86 20.69 -5.96
C ARG A 122 -7.73 21.82 -6.52
N THR A 123 -9.03 21.60 -6.73
CA THR A 123 -9.90 22.50 -7.51
C THR A 123 -11.12 23.05 -6.74
N SER A 124 -11.02 23.38 -5.44
CA SER A 124 -12.04 24.18 -4.71
C SER A 124 -11.52 24.78 -3.39
N PRO A 125 -11.96 25.97 -2.93
CA PRO A 125 -12.09 27.22 -3.65
C PRO A 125 -11.58 28.40 -2.77
N LEU A 126 -10.31 28.44 -2.38
CA LEU A 126 -9.70 29.68 -1.84
C LEU A 126 -8.24 29.78 -2.33
N SER A 127 -7.98 30.81 -3.15
CA SER A 127 -6.67 31.26 -3.67
C SER A 127 -6.12 30.47 -4.86
N LEU A 128 -6.11 30.93 -6.12
CA LEU A 128 -6.07 32.30 -6.65
C LEU A 128 -7.04 32.47 -7.84
N CYS A 129 -7.74 33.60 -7.85
CA CYS A 129 -8.26 34.24 -9.04
C CYS A 129 -7.11 34.44 -10.08
N THR A 130 -7.37 34.31 -11.38
CA THR A 130 -6.75 35.17 -12.42
C THR A 130 -5.27 35.00 -12.81
N ILE A 131 -4.43 34.13 -12.23
CA ILE A 131 -3.00 34.06 -12.63
C ILE A 131 -2.64 32.68 -13.19
N ILE A 132 -3.09 32.39 -14.40
CA ILE A 132 -2.39 31.71 -15.52
C ILE A 132 -3.46 31.66 -16.63
N THR A 133 -3.62 32.81 -17.29
CA THR A 133 -3.60 32.92 -18.76
C THR A 133 -4.18 31.71 -19.52
N ALA A 134 -5.30 31.81 -20.25
CA ALA A 134 -5.53 32.90 -21.21
C ALA A 134 -4.20 33.42 -21.79
N ALA A 135 -3.30 32.51 -22.19
CA ALA A 135 -2.19 32.82 -23.06
C ALA A 135 -2.74 32.47 -24.44
N PRO A 136 -3.03 33.48 -25.28
CA PRO A 136 -3.56 33.22 -26.60
C PRO A 136 -2.52 32.40 -27.36
N ILE A 137 -3.00 31.39 -28.08
CA ILE A 137 -2.31 30.85 -29.24
C ILE A 137 -2.30 32.00 -30.26
N ALA A 138 -1.35 32.92 -30.12
CA ALA A 138 -1.08 33.94 -31.11
C ALA A 138 0.31 34.57 -30.85
N ASN A 139 1.24 34.15 -31.70
CA ASN A 139 2.33 34.94 -32.26
C ASN A 139 3.68 34.98 -31.53
N ILE A 140 4.74 35.10 -32.35
CA ILE A 140 6.18 34.85 -32.15
C ILE A 140 6.48 33.35 -32.35
N THR A 141 6.90 32.85 -33.51
CA THR A 141 7.46 33.39 -34.77
C THR A 141 7.19 32.37 -35.87
#